data_AF-A0A9E5TPY3-F1
#
_entry.id   AF-A0A9E5TPY3-F1
#
_cell.length_a   1.000
_cell.length_b   1.000
_cell.length_c   1.000
_cell.angle_alpha   90.00
_cell.angle_beta   90.00
_cell.angle_gamma   90.00
#
_symmetry.space_group_name_H-M   'P 1'
#
loop_
_entity.id
_entity.type
_entity.pdbx_description
1 polymer ?
#
loop_
_entity_poly.entity_id
_entity_poly.type
_entity_poly.pdbx_seq_one_letter_code
_entity_poly.pdbx_strand_id
1 'polypeptide(L)'
;MSTLLQSRFGLTAVRDFGERVVPLLTVHWVDEGLHRRALERLFSTDRRRLSVVDCVSFVLMEAEGLEEALALDEDFEDQGFRVVPS
;
A
#
# COMPACT_ATOMS: atom_id res chain seq x y z
N MET A 1 0.46 -8.26 -2.38
CA MET A 1 1.08 -8.94 -1.22
C MET A 1 1.13 -10.46 -1.37
N SER A 2 -0.01 -11.14 -1.57
CA SER A 2 -0.07 -12.62 -1.71
C SER A 2 0.83 -13.18 -2.81
N THR A 3 0.90 -12.55 -3.99
CA THR A 3 1.75 -12.99 -5.11
C THR A 3 3.24 -12.99 -4.77
N LEU A 4 3.71 -11.98 -4.04
CA LEU A 4 5.12 -11.86 -3.65
C LEU A 4 5.50 -12.88 -2.56
N LEU A 5 4.61 -13.05 -1.59
CA LEU A 5 4.79 -14.01 -0.52
C LEU A 5 4.76 -15.44 -1.06
N GLN A 6 3.85 -15.73 -1.99
CA GLN A 6 3.77 -17.02 -2.66
C GLN A 6 5.02 -17.31 -3.50
N SER A 7 5.51 -16.34 -4.28
CA SER A 7 6.66 -16.55 -5.16
C SER A 7 7.96 -16.76 -4.40
N ARG A 8 8.11 -16.14 -3.21
CA ARG A 8 9.32 -16.24 -2.39
C ARG A 8 9.30 -17.36 -1.34
N PHE A 9 8.12 -17.67 -0.80
CA PHE A 9 7.99 -18.54 0.38
C PHE A 9 6.92 -19.63 0.22
N GLY A 10 6.27 -19.73 -0.94
CA GLY A 10 5.29 -20.75 -1.25
C GLY A 10 3.91 -20.50 -0.63
N LEU A 11 2.98 -21.41 -0.90
CA LEU A 11 1.57 -21.24 -0.54
C LEU A 11 1.31 -21.38 0.97
N THR A 12 2.12 -22.17 1.69
CA THR A 12 2.00 -22.31 3.16
C THR A 12 2.20 -20.96 3.85
N ALA A 13 3.19 -20.18 3.44
CA ALA A 13 3.43 -18.85 4.00
C ALA A 13 2.25 -17.90 3.75
N VAL A 14 1.61 -17.98 2.58
CA VAL A 14 0.41 -17.19 2.27
C VAL A 14 -0.76 -17.56 3.19
N ARG A 15 -0.95 -18.85 3.44
CA ARG A 15 -1.98 -19.36 4.35
C ARG A 15 -1.73 -18.88 5.78
N ASP A 16 -0.53 -19.06 6.31
CA ASP A 16 -0.18 -18.63 7.66
C ASP A 16 -0.33 -17.12 7.83
N PHE A 17 0.07 -16.32 6.83
CA PHE A 17 -0.13 -14.87 6.86
C PHE A 17 -1.62 -14.50 6.88
N GLY A 18 -2.43 -15.16 6.04
CA GLY A 18 -3.88 -14.95 6.00
C GLY A 18 -4.59 -15.34 7.28
N GLU A 19 -4.13 -16.38 7.98
CA GLU A 19 -4.77 -16.89 9.19
C GLU A 19 -4.30 -16.18 10.47
N ARG A 20 -3.06 -15.65 10.49
CA ARG A 20 -2.46 -15.12 11.73
C ARG A 20 -2.22 -13.61 11.72
N VAL A 21 -1.97 -13.01 10.56
CA VAL A 21 -1.62 -11.59 10.45
C VAL A 21 -2.81 -10.77 9.98
N VAL A 22 -3.46 -11.18 8.88
CA VAL A 22 -4.60 -10.43 8.30
C VAL A 22 -5.72 -10.16 9.32
N PRO A 23 -6.09 -11.07 10.24
CA PRO A 23 -7.13 -10.78 11.24
C PRO A 23 -6.78 -9.70 12.26
N LEU A 24 -5.50 -9.31 12.36
CA LEU A 24 -5.03 -8.24 13.24
C LEU A 24 -5.08 -6.87 12.54
N LEU A 25 -5.43 -6.84 11.25
CA LEU A 25 -5.39 -5.64 10.42
C LEU A 25 -6.81 -5.20 10.03
N THR A 26 -7.02 -3.88 9.97
CA THR A 26 -8.16 -3.33 9.23
C THR A 26 -7.82 -3.32 7.76
N VAL A 27 -8.56 -4.10 6.96
CA VAL A 27 -8.33 -4.21 5.51
C VAL A 27 -9.30 -3.30 4.76
N HIS A 28 -8.76 -2.30 4.08
CA HIS A 28 -9.50 -1.49 3.12
C HIS A 28 -9.41 -2.13 1.74
N TRP A 29 -10.56 -2.47 1.17
CA TRP A 29 -10.63 -2.97 -0.20
C TRP A 29 -10.57 -1.82 -1.19
N VAL A 30 -9.82 -2.00 -2.28
CA VAL A 30 -9.74 -1.01 -3.35
C VAL A 30 -10.98 -1.11 -4.21
N ASP A 31 -11.89 -0.16 -4.03
CA ASP A 31 -13.06 0.00 -4.90
C ASP A 31 -12.73 0.81 -6.16
N GLU A 32 -13.70 0.93 -7.06
CA GLU A 32 -13.56 1.69 -8.31
C GLU A 32 -13.24 3.18 -8.07
N GLY A 33 -13.80 3.77 -7.02
CA GLY A 33 -13.59 5.18 -6.70
C GLY A 33 -12.16 5.45 -6.23
N LEU A 34 -11.67 4.63 -5.29
CA LEU A 34 -10.30 4.68 -4.80
C LEU A 34 -9.30 4.38 -5.93
N HIS A 35 -9.58 3.37 -6.75
CA HIS A 35 -8.73 3.04 -7.90
C HIS A 35 -8.63 4.20 -8.90
N ARG A 36 -9.75 4.84 -9.24
CA ARG A 36 -9.77 5.98 -10.17
C ARG A 36 -8.98 7.17 -9.63
N ARG A 37 -9.17 7.53 -8.35
CA ARG A 37 -8.40 8.60 -7.70
C ARG A 37 -6.90 8.30 -7.69
N ALA A 38 -6.52 7.04 -7.47
CA ALA A 38 -5.12 6.63 -7.53
C ALA A 38 -4.54 6.77 -8.94
N LEU A 39 -5.30 6.45 -9.99
CA LEU A 39 -4.87 6.67 -11.38
C LEU A 39 -4.75 8.16 -11.72
N GLU A 40 -5.70 8.99 -11.29
CA GLU A 40 -5.63 10.44 -11.44
C GLU A 40 -4.36 10.99 -10.78
N ARG A 41 -4.04 10.55 -9.55
CA ARG A 41 -2.79 10.90 -8.87
C ARG A 41 -1.57 10.46 -9.67
N LEU A 42 -1.54 9.21 -10.11
CA LEU A 42 -0.42 8.67 -10.89
C LEU A 42 -0.16 9.49 -12.16
N PHE A 43 -1.21 9.83 -12.90
CA PHE A 43 -1.08 10.60 -14.13
C PHE A 43 -0.73 12.08 -13.89
N SER A 44 -1.13 12.63 -12.75
CA SER A 44 -0.75 13.98 -12.34
C SER A 44 0.69 14.08 -11.85
N THR A 45 1.30 12.96 -11.47
CA THR A 45 2.65 12.92 -10.91
C THR A 45 3.68 12.76 -12.03
N ASP A 46 4.45 13.81 -12.32
CA ASP A 46 5.52 13.81 -13.34
C ASP A 46 6.79 13.03 -12.91
N ARG A 47 6.71 12.24 -11.83
CA ARG A 47 7.81 11.38 -11.38
C ARG A 47 7.67 9.98 -11.96
N ARG A 48 8.70 9.56 -12.71
CA ARG A 48 8.77 8.28 -13.44
C ARG A 48 8.81 6.99 -12.58
N ARG A 49 8.35 7.00 -11.32
CA ARG A 49 8.60 5.88 -10.40
C ARG A 49 7.48 5.46 -9.46
N LEU A 50 6.44 6.26 -9.23
CA LEU A 50 5.35 5.82 -8.36
C LEU A 50 4.56 4.68 -9.00
N SER A 51 4.27 3.63 -8.22
CA SER A 51 3.36 2.58 -8.67
C SER A 51 1.90 2.99 -8.42
N VAL A 52 0.98 2.34 -9.12
CA VAL A 52 -0.46 2.48 -8.83
C VAL A 52 -0.77 2.06 -7.38
N VAL A 53 -0.04 1.07 -6.85
CA VAL A 53 -0.26 0.57 -5.48
C VAL A 53 0.14 1.63 -4.44
N ASP A 54 1.21 2.37 -4.68
CA ASP A 54 1.63 3.47 -3.80
C ASP A 54 0.62 4.62 -3.88
N CYS A 55 0.17 4.96 -5.10
CA CYS A 55 -0.88 5.97 -5.29
C CYS A 55 -2.19 5.61 -4.58
N VAL A 56 -2.60 4.33 -4.61
CA VAL A 56 -3.76 3.85 -3.83
C VAL A 56 -3.53 4.08 -2.34
N SER A 57 -2.34 3.76 -1.84
CA SER A 57 -1.99 3.92 -0.43
C SER A 57 -2.05 5.40 -0.02
N PHE A 58 -1.46 6.31 -0.80
CA PHE A 58 -1.49 7.75 -0.52
C PHE A 58 -2.91 8.32 -0.49
N VAL A 59 -3.72 7.98 -1.49
CA VAL A 59 -5.11 8.46 -1.58
C VAL A 59 -5.96 7.94 -0.42
N LEU A 60 -5.75 6.68 0.01
CA LEU A 60 -6.43 6.11 1.15
C LEU A 60 -5.98 6.78 2.46
N MET A 61 -4.67 6.93 2.67
CA MET A 61 -4.13 7.55 3.87
C MET A 61 -4.60 9.00 4.04
N GLU A 62 -4.62 9.78 2.96
CA GLU A 62 -5.18 11.14 2.96
C GLU A 62 -6.68 11.15 3.29
N ALA A 63 -7.45 10.19 2.77
CA ALA A 63 -8.89 10.11 3.03
C ALA A 63 -9.21 9.73 4.48
N GLU A 64 -8.39 8.88 5.09
CA GLU A 64 -8.56 8.37 6.46
C GLU A 64 -7.81 9.22 7.51
N GLY A 65 -7.05 10.23 7.10
CA GLY A 65 -6.24 11.06 8.00
C GLY A 65 -5.06 10.31 8.64
N LEU A 66 -4.49 9.32 7.92
CA LEU A 66 -3.34 8.54 8.37
C LEU A 66 -2.04 9.24 7.99
N GLU A 67 -1.17 9.46 8.98
CA GLU A 67 0.10 10.17 8.79
C GLU A 67 1.31 9.23 8.77
N GLU A 68 1.18 8.01 9.30
CA GLU A 68 2.27 7.06 9.46
C GLU A 68 2.11 5.85 8.53
N ALA A 69 3.21 5.48 7.86
CA ALA A 69 3.27 4.34 6.94
C ALA A 69 4.30 3.32 7.41
N LEU A 70 3.91 2.05 7.49
CA LEU A 70 4.86 0.94 7.61
C LEU A 70 5.38 0.59 6.21
N ALA A 71 6.47 1.23 5.78
CA ALA A 71 7.05 1.09 4.44
C ALA A 71 8.58 0.90 4.50
N LEU A 72 9.16 0.41 3.41
CA LEU A 72 10.62 0.16 3.30
C LEU A 72 11.29 0.99 2.21
N ASP A 73 10.52 1.83 1.50
CA ASP A 73 10.99 2.67 0.40
C ASP A 73 10.75 4.16 0.70
N GLU A 74 11.49 5.00 -0.03
CA GLU A 74 11.50 6.47 0.13
C GLU A 74 10.24 7.15 -0.43
N ASP A 75 9.41 6.44 -1.21
CA ASP A 75 8.27 7.02 -1.92
C ASP A 75 7.22 7.59 -0.96
N PHE A 76 7.03 6.98 0.22
CA PHE A 76 6.11 7.49 1.24
C PHE A 76 6.63 8.77 1.92
N GLU A 77 7.93 8.84 2.20
CA GLU A 77 8.56 10.05 2.78
C GLU A 77 8.50 11.22 1.80
N ASP A 78 8.74 10.95 0.51
CA ASP A 78 8.64 11.92 -0.57
C ASP A 78 7.22 12.50 -0.76
N GLN A 79 6.20 11.79 -0.28
CA GLN A 79 4.81 12.26 -0.25
C GLN A 79 4.42 12.91 1.09
N GLY A 80 5.34 13.02 2.04
CA GLY A 80 5.13 13.68 3.32
C GLY A 80 4.58 12.78 4.43
N PHE A 81 4.54 11.47 4.24
CA PHE A 81 4.17 10.52 5.29
C PHE A 81 5.37 10.21 6.18
N ARG A 82 5.11 9.93 7.46
CA ARG A 82 6.13 9.43 8.39
C ARG A 82 6.30 7.94 8.20
N VAL A 83 7.46 7.49 7.73
CA VAL A 83 7.75 6.06 7.62
C VAL A 83 8.22 5.49 8.96
N VAL A 84 7.70 4.32 9.32
CA VAL A 84 8.10 3.54 10.49
C VAL A 84 8.41 2.08 10.10
N PRO A 85 9.27 1.37 10.84
CA PRO A 85 10.29 1.94 11.74
C PRO A 85 11.33 2.73 10.93
N SER A 86 11.77 3.86 11.46
CA SER A 86 12.87 4.68 10.91
C SER A 86 14.24 4.15 11.34
#